data_AF-A0A6B3EIZ7-F1
#
_entry.id   AF-A0A6B3EIZ7-F1
#
_cell.length_a   1.000
_cell.length_b   1.000
_cell.length_c   1.000
_cell.angle_alpha   90.00
_cell.angle_beta   90.00
_cell.angle_gamma   90.00
#
_symmetry.space_group_name_H-M   'P 1'
#
loop_
_entity.id
_entity.type
_entity.pdbx_description
1 polymer ?
#
loop_
_entity_poly.entity_id
_entity_poly.type
_entity_poly.pdbx_seq_one_letter_code
_entity_poly.pdbx_strand_id
1 'polypeptide(L)' 'YDVSDYTAVLPEFGDLADFVEFVDAAHQRGMRVIIDFVMNHTSDQHMWFQESRKDPEGPYGDYYVWADDDK' A
#
# COMPACT_ATOMS: atom_id res chain seq x y z
N TYR A 1 -8.53 -3.93 1.15
CA TYR A 1 -8.36 -3.02 0.00
C TYR A 1 -7.94 -1.62 0.43
N ASP A 2 -8.15 -1.24 1.69
CA ASP A 2 -7.63 0.01 2.26
C ASP A 2 -6.19 -0.19 2.78
N VAL A 3 -5.17 0.10 1.96
CA VAL A 3 -3.76 -0.27 2.23
C VAL A 3 -3.01 0.87 2.93
N SER A 4 -2.39 0.61 4.08
CA SER A 4 -1.62 1.59 4.85
C SER A 4 -0.10 1.50 4.66
N ASP A 5 0.41 0.39 4.12
CA ASP A 5 1.82 0.19 3.78
C ASP A 5 1.93 -0.81 2.61
N TYR A 6 2.46 -0.36 1.47
CA TYR A 6 2.64 -1.19 0.28
C TYR A 6 3.87 -2.11 0.33
N THR A 7 4.71 -1.99 1.36
CA THR A 7 5.99 -2.69 1.48
C THR A 7 6.00 -3.76 2.56
N ALA A 8 4.93 -3.84 3.35
CA ALA A 8 4.76 -4.80 4.42
C ALA A 8 3.78 -5.92 4.04
N VAL A 9 3.86 -7.01 4.80
CA VAL A 9 2.85 -8.09 4.79
C VAL A 9 1.90 -7.85 5.96
N LEU A 10 0.60 -8.08 5.75
CA LEU A 10 -0.37 -8.01 6.83
C LEU A 10 0.01 -9.03 7.92
N PRO A 11 0.11 -8.64 9.20
CA PRO A 11 0.53 -9.55 10.27
C PRO A 11 -0.29 -10.84 10.40
N GLU A 12 -1.57 -10.81 10.00
CA GLU A 12 -2.45 -11.99 9.97
C GLU A 12 -2.01 -13.05 8.94
N PHE A 13 -1.20 -12.67 7.95
CA PHE A 13 -0.66 -13.54 6.90
C PHE A 13 0.83 -13.88 7.06
N GLY A 14 1.46 -13.39 8.14
CA GLY A 14 2.88 -13.59 8.40
C GLY A 14 3.70 -12.32 8.16
N ASP A 15 4.99 -12.51 7.89
CA ASP A 15 5.94 -11.44 7.62
C ASP A 15 6.51 -11.49 6.19
N LEU A 16 7.47 -10.61 5.91
CA LEU A 16 8.11 -10.56 4.59
C LEU A 16 8.93 -11.83 4.28
N ALA A 17 9.51 -12.48 5.28
CA ALA A 17 10.24 -13.73 5.09
C ALA A 17 9.29 -14.87 4.72
N ASP A 18 8.13 -14.96 5.37
CA ASP A 18 7.09 -15.92 5.02
C ASP A 18 6.62 -15.73 3.57
N PHE A 19 6.43 -14.48 3.13
CA PHE A 19 6.04 -14.19 1.75
C PHE A 19 7.12 -14.58 0.74
N VAL A 20 8.41 -14.35 1.05
CA VAL A 20 9.53 -14.79 0.20
C VAL A 20 9.57 -16.31 0.09
N GLU A 21 9.43 -17.04 1.20
CA GLU A 21 9.37 -18.50 1.20
C GLU A 21 8.21 -19.02 0.33
N PHE A 22 7.03 -18.40 0.46
CA PHE A 22 5.87 -18.72 -0.37
C PHE A 22 6.16 -18.55 -1.87
N VAL A 23 6.74 -17.41 -2.26
CA VAL A 23 7.08 -17.12 -3.67
C VAL A 23 8.08 -18.13 -4.22
N ASP A 24 9.12 -18.45 -3.45
CA ASP A 24 10.13 -19.44 -3.84
C ASP A 24 9.52 -20.84 -4.02
N ALA A 25 8.68 -21.27 -3.08
CA ALA A 25 7.98 -22.55 -3.16
C ALA A 25 7.02 -22.62 -4.36
N ALA A 26 6.35 -21.52 -4.71
CA ALA A 26 5.50 -21.43 -5.89
C ALA A 26 6.30 -21.56 -7.19
N HIS A 27 7.43 -20.84 -7.29
CA HIS A 27 8.30 -20.87 -8.46
C HIS A 27 8.95 -22.25 -8.68
N GLN A 28 9.36 -22.94 -7.62
CA GLN A 28 9.87 -24.32 -7.71
C GLN A 28 8.85 -25.31 -8.32
N ARG A 29 7.56 -24.98 -8.26
CA ARG A 29 6.45 -25.77 -8.82
C ARG A 29 6.00 -25.28 -10.19
N GLY A 30 6.71 -24.32 -10.79
CA GLY A 30 6.36 -23.73 -12.08
C GLY A 30 5.11 -22.84 -12.03
N MET A 31 4.69 -22.41 -10.84
CA MET A 31 3.56 -21.50 -10.66
C MET A 31 4.04 -20.05 -10.69
N ARG A 32 3.16 -19.13 -11.12
CA ARG A 32 3.40 -17.69 -11.03
C ARG A 32 2.59 -17.12 -9.87
N VAL A 33 3.14 -16.12 -9.20
CA VAL A 33 2.46 -15.35 -8.17
C VAL A 33 2.02 -14.01 -8.78
N ILE A 34 0.74 -13.68 -8.65
CA ILE A 34 0.16 -12.40 -9.05
C ILE A 34 -0.45 -11.80 -7.79
N ILE A 35 -0.15 -10.53 -7.51
CA ILE A 35 -0.69 -9.79 -6.37
C ILE A 35 -1.75 -8.80 -6.85
N ASP A 36 -2.72 -8.53 -5.99
CA ASP A 36 -3.66 -7.42 -6.18
C ASP A 36 -2.97 -6.11 -5.76
N PHE A 37 -2.91 -5.14 -6.68
CA PHE A 37 -2.21 -3.88 -6.45
C PHE A 37 -3.17 -2.69 -6.56
N VAL A 38 -3.64 -2.22 -5.40
CA VAL A 38 -4.59 -1.12 -5.29
C VAL A 38 -3.87 0.22 -5.49
N MET A 39 -3.92 0.76 -6.70
CA MET A 39 -3.28 2.05 -7.04
C MET A 39 -4.23 3.25 -6.99
N ASN A 40 -5.55 3.02 -7.00
CA ASN A 40 -6.53 4.09 -7.05
C ASN A 40 -6.58 4.92 -5.75
N HIS A 41 -6.29 4.31 -4.61
CA HIS A 41 -6.34 4.94 -3.30
C HIS A 41 -5.43 4.20 -2.32
N THR A 42 -5.09 4.88 -1.22
CA THR A 42 -4.50 4.28 -0.02
C THR A 42 -5.46 4.45 1.16
N SER A 43 -5.15 3.79 2.27
CA SER A 43 -5.81 4.04 3.56
C SER A 43 -5.59 5.45 4.05
N ASP A 44 -6.57 5.97 4.80
CA ASP A 44 -6.40 7.20 5.56
C ASP A 44 -5.32 7.04 6.65
N GLN A 45 -4.99 5.83 7.08
CA GLN A 45 -3.88 5.56 8.00
C GLN A 45 -2.51 5.52 7.29
N HIS A 46 -2.46 5.59 5.96
CA HIS A 46 -1.21 5.60 5.21
C HIS A 46 -0.41 6.89 5.51
N MET A 47 0.90 6.78 5.68
CA MET A 47 1.78 7.92 5.99
C MET A 47 1.62 9.06 4.97
N TRP A 48 1.56 8.73 3.68
CA TRP A 48 1.28 9.69 2.63
C TRP A 48 0.00 10.51 2.87
N PHE A 49 -1.11 9.87 3.28
CA PHE A 49 -2.36 10.60 3.55
C PHE A 49 -2.21 11.52 4.75
N GLN A 50 -1.60 11.02 5.83
CA GLN A 50 -1.38 11.79 7.04
C GLN A 50 -0.49 13.01 6.80
N GLU A 51 0.61 12.86 6.06
CA GLU A 51 1.50 13.97 5.74
C GLU A 51 0.89 14.93 4.72
N SER A 52 0.22 14.43 3.67
CA SER A 52 -0.50 15.26 2.69
C SER A 52 -1.57 16.14 3.34
N ARG A 53 -2.33 15.56 4.29
CA ARG A 53 -3.35 16.29 5.05
C ARG A 53 -2.77 17.36 5.96
N LYS A 54 -1.59 17.08 6.53
CA LYS A 54 -0.92 17.96 7.49
C LYS A 54 -0.22 19.13 6.81
N ASP A 55 0.38 18.90 5.64
CA ASP A 55 1.11 19.88 4.85
C ASP A 55 0.79 19.71 3.34
N PRO A 56 -0.29 20.33 2.85
CA PRO A 56 -0.70 20.23 1.44
C PRO A 56 0.30 20.83 0.44
N GLU A 57 1.26 21.66 0.89
CA GLU A 57 2.35 22.20 0.07
C GLU A 57 3.66 21.40 0.25
N GLY A 58 3.63 20.35 1.07
CA GLY A 58 4.77 19.50 1.39
C GLY A 58 5.02 18.40 0.35
N PRO A 59 5.99 17.51 0.62
CA PRO A 59 6.42 16.48 -0.34
C PRO A 59 5.36 15.45 -0.77
N TYR A 60 4.27 15.34 0.01
CA TYR A 60 3.13 14.44 -0.27
C TYR A 60 1.85 15.21 -0.61
N GLY A 61 1.93 16.54 -0.74
CA GLY A 61 0.76 17.41 -0.91
C GLY A 61 -0.10 17.07 -2.13
N ASP A 62 0.53 16.66 -3.23
CA ASP A 62 -0.10 16.32 -4.50
C ASP A 62 -0.49 14.83 -4.66
N TYR A 63 -0.32 14.02 -3.60
CA TYR A 63 -0.68 12.59 -3.63
C TYR A 63 -2.21 12.37 -3.53
N TYR A 64 -2.96 13.37 -3.06
CA TYR A 64 -4.42 13.31 -2.90
C TYR A 64 -5.06 14.58 -3.44
N VAL A 65 -6.37 14.52 -3.65
CA VAL A 65 -7.18 15.67 -4.04
C VAL A 65 -7.76 16.31 -2.79
N TRP A 66 -7.37 17.57 -2.54
CA TRP A 66 -7.91 18.39 -1.47
C TRP A 66 -8.78 19.50 -2.07
N ALA A 67 -9.93 19.77 -1.46
CA ALA A 67 -10.83 20.85 -1.84
C ALA A 67 -11.37 21.54 -0.58
N ASP A 68 -11.49 22.87 -0.64
CA ASP A 68 -12.03 23.69 0.46
C ASP A 68 -13.57 23.63 0.52
N ASP A 69 -14.22 23.22 -0.57
CA ASP A 69 -15.66 22.99 -0.66
C ASP A 69 -15.99 21.74 -1.50
N ASP A 70 -17.24 21.28 -1.37
CA ASP A 70 -17.74 20.07 -2.04
C ASP A 70 -18.17 20.32 -3.50
N LYS A 71 -17.79 21.46 -4.11
CA LYS A 71 -18.33 21.91 -5.40
C LYS A 71 -17.51 21.52 -6.62
#